data_AF-A0A1V5G9W7-F1
#
_entry.id   AF-A0A1V5G9W7-F1
#
_cell.length_a   1.000
_cell.length_b   1.000
_cell.length_c   1.000
_cell.angle_alpha   90.00
_cell.angle_beta   90.00
_cell.angle_gamma   90.00
#
_symmetry.space_group_name_H-M   'P 1'
#
loop_
_entity.id
_entity.type
_entity.pdbx_description
1 polymer ?
#
loop_
_entity_poly.entity_id
_entity_poly.type
_entity_poly.pdbx_seq_one_letter_code
_entity_poly.pdbx_strand_id
1 'polypeptide(L)' 'MGYELLAAAVIEKALQDYKAGLMTKNRDGINEAERFLRSQWFELLANDLNGETLITTMKEAFA' A
#
# COMPACT_ATOMS: atom_id res chain seq x y z
N MET A 1 -9.82 14.25 15.24
CA MET A 1 -9.36 14.95 14.03
C MET A 1 -7.92 15.41 14.24
N GLY A 2 -6.95 14.78 13.60
CA GLY A 2 -5.56 15.22 13.70
C GLY A 2 -4.59 14.51 12.76
N TYR A 3 -4.88 13.26 12.40
CA TYR A 3 -3.96 12.45 11.59
C TYR A 3 -4.56 11.85 10.32
N GLU A 4 -5.82 12.12 9.99
CA GLU A 4 -6.49 11.56 8.80
C GLU A 4 -5.75 11.93 7.49
N LEU A 5 -5.36 13.20 7.35
CA LEU A 5 -4.58 13.66 6.19
C LEU A 5 -3.19 13.02 6.13
N LEU A 6 -2.56 12.82 7.29
CA LEU A 6 -1.26 12.16 7.37
C LEU A 6 -1.38 10.67 7.03
N ALA A 7 -2.40 10.00 7.55
CA ALA A 7 -2.71 8.60 7.27
C ALA A 7 -2.95 8.39 5.77
N ALA A 8 -3.79 9.24 5.17
CA ALA A 8 -4.04 9.21 3.73
C ALA A 8 -2.76 9.41 2.92
N ALA A 9 -1.92 10.38 3.28
CA ALA A 9 -0.65 10.64 2.59
C ALA A 9 0.33 9.46 2.69
N VAL A 10 0.42 8.80 3.85
CA VAL A 10 1.26 7.60 4.05
C VAL A 10 0.76 6.44 3.19
N ILE A 11 -0.55 6.19 3.17
CA ILE A 11 -1.16 5.13 2.36
C ILE A 11 -0.96 5.42 0.87
N GLU A 12 -1.21 6.65 0.42
CA GLU A 12 -1.03 7.06 -0.97
C GLU A 12 0.42 6.83 -1.40
N LYS A 13 1.39 7.24 -0.57
CA LYS A 13 2.81 7.04 -0.87
C LYS A 13 3.17 5.55 -0.97
N ALA A 14 2.67 4.72 -0.05
CA ALA A 14 2.89 3.27 -0.09
C ALA A 14 2.34 2.64 -1.38
N LEU A 15 1.17 3.08 -1.85
CA LEU A 15 0.59 2.59 -3.12
C LEU A 15 1.38 3.06 -4.35
N GLN A 16 1.89 4.30 -4.34
CA GLN A 16 2.77 4.79 -5.41
C GLN A 16 4.08 4.00 -5.48
N ASP A 17 4.69 3.72 -4.32
CA ASP A 17 5.92 2.93 -4.25
C ASP A 17 5.67 1.48 -4.67
N TYR A 18 4.50 0.93 -4.32
CA TYR A 18 4.10 -0.40 -4.77
C TYR A 18 3.95 -0.49 -6.29
N LYS A 19 3.25 0.48 -6.89
CA LYS A 19 3.11 0.61 -8.35
C LYS A 19 4.47 0.66 -9.02
N ALA A 20 5.37 1.51 -8.54
CA ALA A 20 6.72 1.63 -9.08
C ALA A 20 7.49 0.31 -8.98
N GLY A 21 7.37 -0.39 -7.84
CA GLY A 21 7.95 -1.72 -7.64
C GLY A 21 7.45 -2.74 -8.65
N LEU A 22 6.13 -2.81 -8.87
CA LEU A 22 5.50 -3.71 -9.85
C LEU A 22 5.99 -3.41 -11.27
N MET A 23 5.93 -2.14 -11.70
CA MET A 23 6.33 -1.73 -13.05
C MET A 23 7.82 -1.99 -13.34
N THR A 24 8.68 -1.85 -12.32
CA THR A 24 10.13 -2.04 -12.45
C THR A 24 10.59 -3.46 -12.10
N LYS A 25 9.67 -4.33 -11.68
CA LYS A 25 9.95 -5.68 -11.16
C LYS A 25 10.93 -5.69 -9.98
N ASN A 26 10.96 -4.60 -9.21
CA ASN A 26 11.78 -4.48 -8.00
C ASN A 26 11.14 -5.28 -6.85
N ARG A 27 11.63 -6.50 -6.65
CA ARG A 27 11.08 -7.44 -5.65
C ARG A 27 11.14 -6.91 -4.22
N ASP A 28 12.19 -6.18 -3.86
CA ASP A 28 12.34 -5.67 -2.49
C ASP A 28 11.30 -4.58 -2.21
N GLY A 29 11.09 -3.67 -3.17
CA GLY A 29 10.04 -2.65 -3.09
C GLY A 29 8.63 -3.23 -3.06
N ILE A 30 8.38 -4.28 -3.86
CA ILE A 30 7.11 -5.03 -3.85
C ILE A 30 6.87 -5.65 -2.47
N ASN A 31 7.87 -6.36 -1.93
CA ASN A 31 7.73 -7.07 -0.65
C ASN A 31 7.50 -6.11 0.51
N GLU A 32 8.21 -4.97 0.55
CA GLU A 32 8.06 -3.99 1.63
C GLU A 32 6.69 -3.30 1.60
N ALA A 33 6.19 -2.96 0.40
CA ALA A 33 4.86 -2.39 0.25
C ALA A 33 3.76 -3.39 0.65
N GLU A 34 3.87 -4.66 0.24
CA GLU A 34 2.92 -5.70 0.66
C GLU A 34 2.96 -5.93 2.17
N ARG A 35 4.14 -5.88 2.79
CA ARG A 35 4.30 -5.99 4.24
C ARG A 35 3.61 -4.82 4.96
N PHE A 36 3.74 -3.60 4.45
CA PHE A 36 3.03 -2.44 5.00
C PHE A 36 1.51 -2.61 4.89
N LEU A 37 0.99 -2.95 3.70
CA LEU A 37 -0.45 -3.13 3.47
C LEU A 37 -1.07 -4.26 4.33
N ARG A 38 -0.27 -5.25 4.73
CA ARG A 38 -0.68 -6.34 5.64
C ARG A 38 -0.45 -6.03 7.13
N SER A 39 0.09 -4.87 7.45
CA SER A 39 0.47 -4.54 8.83
C SER A 39 -0.70 -4.01 9.65
N GLN A 40 -0.63 -4.20 10.96
CA GLN A 40 -1.56 -3.56 11.92
C GLN A 40 -1.53 -2.02 11.84
N TRP A 41 -0.43 -1.44 11.36
CA TRP A 41 -0.35 0.00 11.11
C TRP A 41 -1.27 0.43 9.98
N PHE A 42 -1.33 -0.35 8.90
CA PHE A 42 -2.27 -0.08 7.82
C PHE A 42 -3.71 -0.20 8.30
N GLU A 43 -4.05 -1.25 9.08
CA GLU A 43 -5.39 -1.40 9.67
C GLU A 43 -5.78 -0.21 10.55
N LEU A 44 -4.84 0.34 11.31
CA LEU A 44 -5.06 1.53 12.14
C LEU A 44 -5.27 2.81 11.31
N LEU A 45 -4.59 2.93 10.17
CA LEU A 45 -4.62 4.12 9.32
C LEU A 45 -5.78 4.10 8.33
N ALA A 46 -6.21 2.92 7.90
CA ALA A 46 -7.08 2.71 6.76
C ALA A 46 -8.42 2.13 7.23
N ASN A 47 -9.22 2.96 7.94
CA ASN A 47 -10.47 2.56 8.61
C ASN A 47 -11.40 1.67 7.76
N ASP A 48 -11.44 1.84 6.43
CA ASP A 48 -12.35 1.12 5.52
C ASP A 48 -11.64 0.39 4.35
N LEU A 49 -10.31 0.31 4.35
CA LEU A 49 -9.57 -0.33 3.26
C LEU A 49 -9.03 -1.69 3.67
N ASN A 50 -9.16 -2.67 2.79
CA ASN A 50 -8.56 -3.99 2.95
C ASN A 50 -7.23 -4.06 2.17
N GLY A 51 -6.13 -4.30 2.90
CA GLY A 51 -4.79 -4.39 2.33
C GLY A 51 -4.63 -5.48 1.27
N GLU A 52 -5.23 -6.66 1.47
CA GLU A 52 -5.15 -7.77 0.50
C GLU A 52 -5.94 -7.46 -0.78
N THR A 53 -7.07 -6.78 -0.65
CA THR A 53 -7.83 -6.31 -1.82
C THR A 53 -6.98 -5.33 -2.64
N LEU A 54 -6.33 -4.35 -1.98
CA LEU A 54 -5.45 -3.41 -2.67
C LEU A 54 -4.26 -4.11 -3.34
N ILE A 55 -3.62 -5.08 -2.67
CA ILE A 55 -2.53 -5.86 -3.25
C ILE A 55 -2.98 -6.58 -4.53
N THR A 56 -4.13 -7.27 -4.46
CA THR A 56 -4.66 -8.03 -5.59
C THR A 56 -4.97 -7.12 -6.78
N THR A 57 -5.73 -6.05 -6.54
CA THR A 57 -6.10 -5.08 -7.59
C THR A 57 -4.87 -4.42 -8.23
N MET A 58 -3.87 -4.07 -7.43
CA MET A 58 -2.64 -3.43 -7.93
C MET A 58 -1.81 -4.40 -8.77
N LYS A 59 -1.70 -5.67 -8.39
CA LYS A 59 -1.01 -6.69 -9.20
C LYS A 59 -1.72 -6.89 -10.54
N GLU A 60 -3.04 -7.01 -10.53
CA GLU A 60 -3.82 -7.16 -11.77
C GLU A 60 -3.66 -5.97 -12.72
N ALA A 61 -3.50 -4.76 -12.17
CA ALA A 61 -3.37 -3.54 -12.95
C ALA A 61 -1.94 -3.27 -13.46
N PHE A 62 -0.89 -3.73 -12.75
CA PHE A 62 0.49 -3.26 -12.98
C PHE A 62 1.60 -4.34 -12.99
N ALA A 63 1.30 -5.61 -12.71
CA ALA A 63 2.28 -6.71 -12.74
C ALA A 63 2.41 -7.35 -14.13
#